data_AF-A0A1Y2FUX6-F1
#
_entry.id   AF-A0A1Y2FUX6-F1
#
_cell.length_a   1.000
_cell.length_b   1.000
_cell.length_c   1.000
_cell.angle_alpha   90.00
_cell.angle_beta   90.00
_cell.angle_gamma   90.00
#
_symmetry.space_group_name_H-M   'P 1'
#
loop_
_entity.id
_entity.type
_entity.pdbx_description
1 polymer ?
#
loop_
_entity_poly.entity_id
_entity_poly.type
_entity_poly.pdbx_seq_one_letter_code
_entity_poly.pdbx_strand_id
1 'polypeptide(L)'
;MAGGNLELFKFGFYVMFPIGSMYYFGSPDFFEHYVKHLKFWPDEEKTNRPPVEREDIKQALADLKQQRLEKKQQMLKSVDRNAEV
;
A
#
# COMPACT_ATOMS: atom_id res chain seq x y z
N MET A 1 -20.18 -42.47 33.88
CA MET A 1 -19.11 -42.72 32.88
C MET A 1 -19.72 -42.54 31.49
N ALA A 2 -19.68 -41.33 30.94
CA ALA A 2 -20.08 -41.08 29.55
C ALA A 2 -18.99 -41.65 28.62
N GLY A 3 -18.95 -42.98 28.52
CA GLY A 3 -17.90 -43.74 27.83
C GLY A 3 -18.00 -43.62 26.31
N GLY A 4 -16.84 -43.64 25.64
CA GLY A 4 -16.62 -43.83 24.19
C GLY A 4 -17.23 -42.79 23.25
N ASN A 5 -18.54 -42.58 23.32
CA ASN A 5 -19.32 -41.75 22.40
C ASN A 5 -18.94 -40.27 22.48
N LEU A 6 -18.61 -39.76 23.68
CA LEU A 6 -18.19 -38.37 23.86
C LEU A 6 -16.78 -38.13 23.30
N GLU A 7 -15.91 -39.15 23.37
CA GLU A 7 -14.56 -39.09 22.82
C GLU A 7 -14.59 -39.11 21.29
N LEU A 8 -15.46 -39.93 20.70
CA LEU A 8 -15.67 -39.96 19.25
C LEU A 8 -16.22 -38.64 18.70
N PHE A 9 -17.15 -38.00 19.42
CA PHE A 9 -17.66 -36.68 19.05
C PHE A 9 -16.56 -35.60 19.09
N LYS A 10 -15.76 -35.57 20.18
CA LYS A 10 -14.63 -34.64 20.31
C LYS A 10 -13.59 -34.84 19.21
N PHE A 11 -13.25 -36.10 18.92
CA PHE A 11 -12.32 -36.44 17.86
C PHE A 11 -12.84 -36.00 16.49
N GLY A 12 -14.10 -36.31 16.17
CA GLY A 12 -14.74 -35.86 14.95
C GLY A 12 -14.76 -34.33 14.81
N PHE A 13 -15.08 -33.62 15.90
CA PHE A 13 -15.05 -32.16 15.92
C PHE A 13 -13.63 -31.60 15.70
N TYR A 14 -12.63 -32.14 16.39
CA TYR A 14 -11.24 -31.68 16.26
C TYR A 14 -10.63 -31.96 14.88
N VAL A 15 -11.12 -32.97 14.16
CA VAL A 15 -10.69 -33.25 12.79
C VAL A 15 -11.49 -32.43 11.78
N MET A 16 -12.81 -32.37 11.91
CA MET A 16 -13.67 -31.66 10.96
C MET A 16 -13.55 -30.14 11.04
N PHE A 17 -13.30 -29.59 12.23
CA PHE A 17 -13.16 -28.15 12.41
C PHE A 17 -12.00 -27.54 11.59
N PRO A 18 -10.74 -28.02 11.69
CA PRO A 18 -9.66 -27.48 10.88
C PRO A 18 -9.83 -27.80 9.39
N ILE A 19 -10.35 -28.98 9.02
CA ILE A 19 -10.56 -29.35 7.62
C ILE A 19 -11.62 -28.47 6.97
N GLY A 20 -12.77 -28.27 7.63
CA GLY A 20 -13.85 -27.43 7.14
C GLY A 20 -13.46 -25.95 7.06
N SER A 21 -12.74 -25.46 8.08
CA SER A 21 -12.17 -24.11 8.07
C SER A 21 -11.21 -23.92 6.89
N MET A 22 -10.28 -24.87 6.67
CA MET A 22 -9.36 -24.85 5.54
C MET A 22 -10.10 -24.92 4.19
N TYR A 23 -11.15 -25.73 4.06
CA TYR A 23 -11.90 -25.83 2.81
C TYR A 23 -12.63 -24.53 2.47
N TYR A 24 -13.23 -23.87 3.48
CA TYR A 24 -13.94 -22.61 3.29
C TYR A 24 -12.97 -21.46 3.00
N PHE A 25 -12.01 -21.20 3.90
CA PHE A 25 -11.08 -20.07 3.79
C PHE A 25 -9.96 -20.31 2.76
N GLY A 26 -9.61 -21.57 2.48
CA GLY A 26 -8.60 -21.94 1.51
C GLY A 26 -9.13 -22.07 0.08
N SER A 27 -10.44 -21.95 -0.13
CA SER A 27 -11.02 -21.97 -1.48
C SER A 27 -10.53 -20.77 -2.30
N PRO A 28 -10.24 -20.95 -3.60
CA PRO A 28 -9.90 -19.83 -4.49
C PRO A 28 -10.98 -18.73 -4.47
N ASP A 29 -12.24 -19.13 -4.41
CA ASP A 29 -13.40 -18.23 -4.36
C ASP A 29 -13.35 -17.28 -3.17
N PHE A 30 -12.92 -17.75 -1.99
CA PHE A 30 -12.76 -16.90 -0.81
C PHE A 30 -11.73 -15.78 -1.06
N PHE A 31 -10.58 -16.10 -1.65
CA PHE A 31 -9.56 -15.10 -1.95
C PHE A 31 -10.02 -14.10 -3.02
N GLU A 32 -10.74 -14.56 -4.03
CA GLU A 32 -11.28 -13.69 -5.08
C GLU A 32 -12.31 -12.70 -4.53
N HIS A 33 -13.21 -13.16 -3.66
CA HIS A 33 -14.27 -12.32 -3.10
C HIS A 33 -13.76 -11.39 -1.99
N TYR A 34 -12.88 -11.87 -1.11
CA TYR A 34 -12.51 -11.15 0.11
C TYR A 34 -11.14 -10.47 0.07
N VAL A 35 -10.18 -10.99 -0.70
CA VAL A 35 -8.79 -10.52 -0.65
C VAL A 35 -8.39 -9.71 -1.88
N LYS A 36 -8.83 -10.13 -3.08
CA LYS A 36 -8.40 -9.53 -4.36
C LYS A 36 -8.80 -8.07 -4.55
N HIS A 37 -9.92 -7.65 -3.94
CA HIS A 37 -10.40 -6.27 -4.02
C HIS A 37 -9.73 -5.33 -3.00
N LEU A 38 -8.94 -5.87 -2.06
CA LEU A 38 -8.17 -5.07 -1.14
C LEU A 38 -7.04 -4.40 -1.93
N LYS A 39 -7.20 -3.12 -2.15
CA LYS A 39 -6.22 -2.30 -2.84
C LYS A 39 -5.10 -1.90 -1.88
N PHE A 40 -4.16 -2.82 -1.70
CA PHE A 40 -3.00 -2.63 -0.83
C PHE A 40 -2.04 -1.56 -1.37
N TRP A 41 -2.00 -1.39 -2.69
CA TRP A 41 -1.09 -0.45 -3.36
C TRP A 41 -1.87 0.72 -3.96
N PRO A 42 -1.32 1.95 -3.90
CA PRO A 42 -1.91 3.08 -4.62
C PRO A 42 -2.00 2.78 -6.11
N ASP A 43 -2.98 3.37 -6.79
CA ASP A 43 -3.11 3.22 -8.24
C ASP A 43 -1.81 3.58 -8.94
N GLU A 44 -1.47 2.84 -9.99
CA GLU A 44 -0.32 3.15 -10.82
C GLU A 44 -0.40 4.55 -11.44
N GLU A 45 -1.62 5.06 -11.68
CA GLU A 45 -1.87 6.41 -12.19
C GLU A 45 -1.61 7.50 -11.15
N LYS A 46 -1.78 7.18 -9.86
CA LYS A 46 -1.54 8.13 -8.75
C LYS A 46 -0.10 8.11 -8.28
N THR A 47 0.66 7.08 -8.65
CA THR A 47 2.05 6.93 -8.24
C THR A 47 2.93 7.69 -9.21
N ASN A 48 3.62 8.71 -8.70
CA ASN A 48 4.60 9.44 -9.50
C ASN A 48 5.71 8.47 -9.94
N ARG A 49 5.92 8.36 -11.26
CA ARG A 49 6.94 7.49 -11.85
C ARG A 49 8.21 8.32 -12.06
N PRO A 50 9.27 8.12 -11.25
CA PRO A 50 10.50 8.86 -11.46
C PRO A 50 11.11 8.50 -12.83
N PRO A 51 11.80 9.45 -13.48
CA PRO A 51 12.51 9.17 -14.73
C PRO A 51 13.56 8.09 -14.49
N VAL A 52 13.59 7.08 -15.36
CA VAL A 52 14.48 5.92 -15.24
C VAL A 52 15.78 6.14 -16.04
N GLU A 53 15.68 6.86 -17.16
CA GLU A 53 16.81 7.13 -18.03
C GLU A 53 17.74 8.20 -17.47
N ARG A 54 19.05 8.01 -17.68
CA ARG A 54 20.09 8.89 -17.11
C ARG A 54 20.00 10.33 -17.61
N GLU A 55 19.59 10.52 -18.86
CA GLU A 55 19.46 11.85 -19.46
C GLU A 55 18.26 12.60 -18.86
N ASP A 56 17.12 11.93 -18.77
CA ASP A 56 15.89 12.45 -18.16
C ASP A 56 16.09 12.83 -16.69
N ILE A 57 16.84 12.03 -15.94
CA ILE A 57 17.20 12.34 -14.55
C ILE A 57 17.99 13.64 -14.45
N LYS A 58 18.96 13.87 -15.35
CA LYS A 58 19.77 15.10 -15.34
C LYS A 58 18.94 16.33 -15.69
N GLN A 59 18.03 16.21 -16.65
CA GLN A 59 17.13 17.29 -17.04
C GLN A 59 16.17 17.64 -15.89
N ALA A 60 15.50 16.65 -15.31
CA ALA A 60 14.62 16.86 -14.16
C ALA A 60 15.35 17.50 -12.96
N LEU A 61 16.61 17.10 -12.70
CA LEU A 61 17.44 17.72 -11.66
C LEU A 61 17.78 19.18 -11.96
N ALA A 62 18.04 19.52 -13.22
CA ALA A 62 18.31 20.90 -13.63
C ALA A 62 17.08 21.80 -13.41
N ASP A 63 15.89 21.32 -13.80
CA ASP A 63 14.62 22.02 -13.63
C ASP A 63 14.31 22.24 -12.14
N LEU A 64 14.47 21.19 -11.32
CA LEU A 64 14.29 21.29 -9.87
C LEU A 64 15.26 22.31 -9.23
N LYS A 65 16.48 22.41 -9.75
CA LYS A 65 17.46 23.40 -9.28
C LYS A 65 17.05 24.83 -9.65
N GLN A 66 16.53 25.04 -10.85
CA GLN A 66 16.01 26.35 -11.29
C GLN A 66 14.82 26.79 -10.44
N GLN A 67 13.82 25.90 -10.25
CA GLN A 67 12.65 26.19 -9.42
C GLN A 67 13.04 26.57 -7.98
N ARG A 68 14.05 25.91 -7.40
CA ARG A 68 14.58 26.27 -6.07
C ARG A 68 15.19 27.67 -6.03
N LEU A 69 15.94 28.05 -7.06
CA LEU A 69 16.55 29.38 -7.16
C LEU A 69 15.49 30.47 -7.33
N GLU A 70 14.49 30.25 -8.18
CA GLU A 70 13.38 31.18 -8.39
C GLU A 70 12.60 31.40 -7.11
N LYS A 71 12.24 30.32 -6.40
CA LYS A 71 11.55 30.41 -5.11
C LYS A 71 12.39 31.19 -4.10
N LYS A 72 13.70 30.97 -4.05
CA LYS A 72 14.60 31.73 -3.16
C LYS A 72 14.61 33.22 -3.51
N GLN A 73 14.64 33.57 -4.80
CA GLN A 73 14.60 34.96 -5.24
C GLN A 73 13.25 35.63 -4.93
N GLN A 74 12.13 34.92 -5.11
CA GLN A 74 10.79 35.42 -4.75
C GLN A 74 10.70 35.70 -3.24
N MET A 75 11.22 34.79 -2.42
CA MET A 75 11.26 34.97 -0.96
C MET A 75 12.09 36.21 -0.58
N LEU A 76 13.28 36.38 -1.17
CA LEU A 76 14.13 37.54 -0.91
C LEU A 76 13.43 38.86 -1.31
N LYS A 77 12.84 38.91 -2.51
CA LYS A 77 12.06 40.08 -2.97
C LYS A 77 10.86 40.40 -2.08
N SER A 78 10.21 39.39 -1.52
CA SER A 78 9.09 39.60 -0.59
C SER A 78 9.55 40.15 0.77
N VAL A 79 10.73 39.73 1.24
CA VAL A 79 11.34 40.26 2.46
C VAL A 79 11.77 41.71 2.26
N ASP A 80 12.43 42.04 1.14
CA ASP A 80 12.85 43.40 0.83
C ASP A 80 11.63 44.35 0.70
N ARG A 81 10.57 43.91 -0.01
CA ARG A 81 9.33 44.70 -0.14
C ARG A 81 8.64 44.97 1.19
N ASN A 82 8.67 44.02 2.13
CA ASN A 82 8.09 44.19 3.46
C ASN A 82 8.97 45.06 4.38
N ALA A 83 10.24 45.29 4.05
CA ALA A 83 11.14 46.17 4.79
C ALA A 83 11.06 47.64 4.33
N GLU A 84 10.54 47.90 3.13
CA GLU A 84 10.33 49.25 2.57
C GLU A 84 8.95 49.88 2.94
N VAL A 85 8.05 49.11 3.57
CA VAL A 85 6.73 49.56 4.07
C VAL A 85 6.78 49.78 5.57
#